data_AF-A0A7Y8LR46-F1
#
_entry.id   AF-A0A7Y8LR46-F1
#
_cell.length_a   1.000
_cell.length_b   1.000
_cell.length_c   1.000
_cell.angle_alpha   90.00
_cell.angle_beta   90.00
_cell.angle_gamma   90.00
#
_symmetry.space_group_name_H-M   'P 1'
#
loop_
_entity.id
_entity.type
_entity.pdbx_description
1 polymer ?
#
loop_
_entity_poly.entity_id
_entity_poly.type
_entity_poly.pdbx_seq_one_letter_code
_entity_poly.pdbx_strand_id
1 'polypeptide(L)'
;MKKFVLIIVVFSLMISTIILTGCTSPVRYSETEIQGFPSNIQDNIRKGEVALGMTPEQVRYSWGNPDYQKILDPYEGKSRTEWIYSKLGIIGTRILLFYDGKLIYVK
;
A
#
# COMPACT_ATOMS: atom_id res chain seq x y z
N MET A 1 -12.86 49.54 4.74
CA MET A 1 -12.27 48.86 3.56
C MET A 1 -11.05 48.01 3.93
N LYS A 2 -9.93 48.56 4.44
CA LYS A 2 -8.71 47.79 4.78
C LYS A 2 -8.94 46.60 5.73
N LYS A 3 -9.78 46.76 6.77
CA LYS A 3 -10.12 45.69 7.73
C LYS A 3 -10.93 44.54 7.09
N PHE A 4 -11.80 44.86 6.14
CA PHE A 4 -12.58 43.86 5.39
C PHE A 4 -11.69 43.07 4.43
N VAL A 5 -10.76 43.74 3.76
CA VAL A 5 -9.76 43.07 2.91
C VAL A 5 -8.87 42.15 3.74
N LEU A 6 -8.44 42.60 4.93
CA LEU A 6 -7.64 41.78 5.84
C LEU A 6 -8.39 40.51 6.28
N ILE A 7 -9.68 40.63 6.62
CA ILE A 7 -10.53 39.48 7.02
C ILE A 7 -10.67 38.48 5.86
N ILE A 8 -10.89 38.95 4.64
CA ILE A 8 -11.01 38.09 3.46
C ILE A 8 -9.70 37.34 3.18
N VAL A 9 -8.56 38.02 3.30
CA VAL A 9 -7.24 37.40 3.11
C VAL A 9 -6.96 36.33 4.17
N VAL A 10 -7.26 36.61 5.44
CA VAL A 10 -7.08 35.64 6.53
C VAL A 10 -8.00 34.42 6.35
N PHE A 11 -9.26 34.65 5.95
CA PHE A 11 -10.22 33.58 5.71
C PHE A 11 -9.83 32.70 4.52
N SER A 12 -9.34 33.31 3.44
CA SER A 12 -8.81 32.60 2.27
C SER A 12 -7.56 31.76 2.62
N LEU A 13 -6.65 32.31 3.44
CA LEU A 13 -5.46 31.60 3.89
C LEU A 13 -5.80 30.40 4.78
N MET A 14 -6.80 30.55 5.66
CA MET A 14 -7.25 29.49 6.56
C MET A 14 -7.91 28.33 5.78
N ILE A 15 -8.75 28.64 4.78
CA ILE A 15 -9.36 27.63 3.90
C ILE A 15 -8.29 26.85 3.11
N SER A 16 -7.23 27.54 2.66
CA SER A 16 -6.14 26.90 1.91
C SER A 16 -5.41 25.84 2.74
N THR A 17 -5.26 26.04 4.06
CA THR A 17 -4.61 25.06 4.95
C THR A 17 -5.42 23.78 5.17
N ILE A 18 -6.76 23.86 5.13
CA ILE A 18 -7.66 22.71 5.37
C ILE A 18 -7.65 21.74 4.17
N ILE A 19 -7.46 22.26 2.95
CA ILE A 19 -7.50 21.45 1.72
C ILE A 19 -6.21 20.60 1.59
N LEU A 20 -5.10 21.04 2.19
CA LEU A 20 -3.81 20.35 2.10
C LEU A 20 -3.68 19.12 3.01
N THR A 21 -4.55 18.93 4.00
CA THR A 21 -4.50 17.78 4.93
C THR A 21 -5.35 16.58 4.48
N GLY A 22 -5.93 16.61 3.29
CA GLY A 22 -6.87 15.59 2.79
C GLY A 22 -6.26 14.29 2.25
N CYS A 23 -4.93 14.15 2.18
CA CYS A 23 -4.28 12.91 1.75
C CYS A 23 -4.20 11.89 2.89
N THR A 24 -5.35 11.35 3.31
CA THR A 24 -5.35 10.13 4.11
C THR A 24 -5.13 8.95 3.15
N SER A 25 -4.16 8.09 3.45
CA SER A 25 -3.98 6.86 2.67
C SER A 25 -5.21 5.97 2.86
N PRO A 26 -5.69 5.27 1.81
CA PRO A 26 -6.79 4.33 1.97
C PRO A 26 -6.46 3.31 3.06
N VAL A 27 -7.37 3.13 4.01
CA VAL A 27 -7.22 2.16 5.10
C VAL A 27 -7.24 0.76 4.50
N ARG A 28 -6.12 0.03 4.60
CA ARG A 28 -5.96 -1.33 4.03
C ARG A 28 -6.26 -2.44 5.02
N TYR A 29 -6.21 -2.14 6.31
CA TYR A 29 -6.33 -3.09 7.42
C TYR A 29 -6.83 -2.37 8.67
N SER A 30 -7.34 -3.12 9.63
CA SER A 30 -7.57 -2.72 11.02
C SER A 30 -6.48 -3.29 11.94
N GLU A 31 -6.19 -2.63 13.07
CA GLU A 31 -5.16 -3.11 14.00
C GLU A 31 -5.47 -4.51 14.55
N THR A 32 -6.76 -4.84 14.69
CA THR A 32 -7.21 -6.18 15.11
C THR A 32 -6.91 -7.27 14.09
N GLU A 33 -6.93 -6.96 12.80
CA GLU A 33 -6.59 -7.93 11.74
C GLU A 33 -5.10 -8.29 11.74
N ILE A 34 -4.23 -7.33 12.06
CA ILE A 34 -2.79 -7.56 12.05
C ILE A 34 -2.24 -8.07 13.39
N GLN A 35 -3.01 -7.99 14.46
CA GLN A 35 -2.58 -8.39 15.81
C GLN A 35 -2.09 -9.85 15.88
N GLY A 36 -2.65 -10.74 15.05
CA GLY A 36 -2.25 -12.15 14.97
C GLY A 36 -0.92 -12.41 14.25
N PHE A 37 -0.37 -11.41 13.56
CA PHE A 37 0.90 -11.56 12.87
C PHE A 37 2.11 -11.31 13.80
N PRO A 38 3.29 -11.86 13.46
CA PRO A 38 4.54 -11.52 14.15
C PRO A 38 4.80 -10.01 14.15
N SER A 39 5.44 -9.50 15.21
CA SER A 39 5.68 -8.04 15.39
C SER A 39 6.37 -7.39 14.20
N ASN A 40 7.38 -8.05 13.62
CA ASN A 40 8.07 -7.55 12.44
C ASN A 40 7.16 -7.43 11.20
N ILE A 41 6.19 -8.33 11.05
CA ILE A 41 5.20 -8.28 9.97
C ILE A 41 4.21 -7.16 10.20
N GLN A 42 3.77 -6.95 11.45
CA GLN A 42 2.90 -5.83 11.80
C GLN A 42 3.59 -4.49 11.47
N ASP A 43 4.87 -4.35 11.83
CA ASP A 43 5.64 -3.14 11.57
C ASP A 43 5.81 -2.88 10.07
N ASN A 44 6.07 -3.94 9.28
CA ASN A 44 6.12 -3.83 7.82
C ASN A 44 4.78 -3.37 7.24
N ILE A 45 3.66 -3.96 7.69
CA ILE A 45 2.31 -3.57 7.24
C ILE A 45 2.04 -2.09 7.57
N ARG A 46 2.35 -1.65 8.81
CA ARG A 46 2.16 -0.25 9.23
C ARG A 46 2.99 0.73 8.40
N LYS A 47 4.19 0.32 7.96
CA LYS A 47 5.07 1.13 7.10
C LYS A 47 4.73 1.04 5.62
N GLY A 48 3.83 0.14 5.22
CA GLY A 48 3.58 -0.15 3.81
C GLY A 48 4.80 -0.79 3.12
N GLU A 49 5.55 -1.62 3.84
CA GLU A 49 6.72 -2.33 3.34
C GLU A 49 6.38 -3.81 3.11
N VAL A 50 7.01 -4.43 2.10
CA VAL A 50 6.92 -5.87 1.85
C VAL A 50 8.29 -6.52 2.00
N ALA A 51 8.31 -7.71 2.59
CA ALA A 51 9.54 -8.46 2.84
C ALA A 51 9.37 -9.92 2.41
N LEU A 52 10.48 -10.56 2.06
CA LEU A 52 10.50 -11.99 1.72
C LEU A 52 9.94 -12.84 2.87
N GLY A 53 9.26 -13.92 2.53
CA GLY A 53 8.56 -14.80 3.48
C GLY A 53 7.18 -14.31 3.92
N MET A 54 6.76 -13.11 3.51
CA MET A 54 5.38 -12.66 3.71
C MET A 54 4.38 -13.51 2.93
N THR A 55 3.18 -13.70 3.49
CA THR A 55 2.06 -14.33 2.77
C THR A 55 1.37 -13.34 1.84
N PRO A 56 0.59 -13.80 0.85
CA PRO A 56 -0.24 -12.92 0.02
C PRO A 56 -1.14 -11.98 0.84
N GLU A 57 -1.71 -12.46 1.95
CA GLU A 57 -2.53 -11.65 2.86
C GLU A 57 -1.73 -10.52 3.52
N GLN A 58 -0.54 -10.82 4.04
CA GLN A 58 0.33 -9.81 4.67
C GLN A 58 0.78 -8.76 3.65
N VAL A 59 1.09 -9.18 2.43
CA VAL A 59 1.40 -8.27 1.32
C VAL A 59 0.18 -7.41 0.96
N ARG A 60 -1.03 -7.99 0.94
CA ARG A 60 -2.27 -7.27 0.66
C ARG A 60 -2.55 -6.19 1.70
N TYR A 61 -2.30 -6.45 2.97
CA TYR A 61 -2.43 -5.44 4.01
C TYR A 61 -1.36 -4.33 3.89
N SER A 62 -0.18 -4.65 3.37
CA SER A 62 0.89 -3.66 3.15
C SER A 62 0.63 -2.78 1.92
N TRP A 63 0.36 -3.37 0.76
CA TRP A 63 0.32 -2.69 -0.55
C TRP A 63 -1.07 -2.65 -1.20
N GLY A 64 -2.01 -3.44 -0.73
CA GLY A 64 -3.32 -3.62 -1.35
C GLY A 64 -3.34 -4.71 -2.41
N ASN A 65 -4.42 -4.75 -3.19
CA ASN A 65 -4.58 -5.69 -4.29
C ASN A 65 -3.57 -5.41 -5.42
N PRO A 66 -3.01 -6.46 -6.04
CA PRO A 66 -2.29 -6.29 -7.30
C PRO A 66 -3.27 -5.87 -8.40
N ASP A 67 -2.75 -5.25 -9.44
CA ASP A 67 -3.53 -4.95 -10.65
C ASP A 67 -3.78 -6.23 -11.45
N TYR A 68 -2.78 -7.13 -11.48
CA TYR A 68 -2.91 -8.44 -12.11
C TYR A 68 -2.32 -9.54 -11.23
N GLN A 69 -3.00 -10.68 -11.22
CA GLN A 69 -2.54 -11.92 -10.61
C GLN A 69 -2.48 -13.01 -11.66
N LYS A 70 -1.32 -13.66 -11.80
CA LYS A 70 -1.10 -14.78 -12.72
C LYS A 70 -0.77 -16.03 -11.93
N ILE A 71 -1.58 -17.06 -12.09
CA ILE A 71 -1.25 -18.40 -11.60
C ILE A 71 -0.28 -19.01 -12.61
N LEU A 72 0.89 -19.42 -12.13
CA LEU A 72 1.92 -20.05 -12.94
C LEU A 72 1.85 -21.57 -12.79
N ASP A 73 2.46 -22.28 -13.73
CA ASP A 73 2.62 -23.72 -13.61
C ASP A 73 3.36 -24.07 -12.30
N PRO A 74 2.91 -25.10 -11.56
CA PRO A 74 3.58 -25.56 -10.37
C PRO A 74 5.06 -25.91 -10.64
N TYR A 75 5.92 -25.66 -9.65
CA TYR A 75 7.32 -26.05 -9.70
C TYR A 75 7.64 -26.91 -8.47
N GLU A 76 8.19 -28.10 -8.71
CA GLU A 76 8.46 -29.10 -7.66
C GLU A 76 7.20 -29.44 -6.83
N GLY A 77 6.05 -29.52 -7.50
CA GLY A 77 4.76 -29.83 -6.85
C GLY A 77 4.15 -28.67 -6.05
N LYS A 78 4.80 -27.50 -6.00
CA LYS A 78 4.35 -26.35 -5.23
C LYS A 78 3.76 -25.26 -6.12
N SER A 79 2.75 -24.58 -5.59
CA SER A 79 2.04 -23.52 -6.31
C SER A 79 2.92 -22.28 -6.52
N ARG A 80 2.72 -21.61 -7.65
CA ARG A 80 3.40 -20.38 -8.01
C ARG A 80 2.40 -19.33 -8.46
N THR A 81 2.52 -18.13 -7.92
CA THR A 81 1.67 -17.00 -8.30
C THR A 81 2.53 -15.77 -8.49
N GLU A 82 2.32 -15.06 -9.59
CA GLU A 82 2.93 -13.77 -9.86
C GLU A 82 1.90 -12.66 -9.65
N TRP A 83 2.27 -11.63 -8.88
CA TRP A 83 1.47 -10.43 -8.67
C TRP A 83 2.16 -9.25 -9.33
N ILE A 84 1.37 -8.44 -10.03
CA ILE A 84 1.85 -7.33 -10.85
C ILE A 84 1.14 -6.07 -10.39
N TYR A 85 1.91 -5.07 -9.96
CA TYR A 85 1.42 -3.71 -9.68
C TYR A 85 1.96 -2.75 -10.74
N SER A 86 1.06 -2.06 -11.43
CA SER A 86 1.33 -1.13 -12.52
C SER A 86 0.97 0.29 -12.08
N LYS A 87 1.94 1.21 -12.06
CA LYS A 87 1.63 2.64 -11.91
C LYS A 87 1.31 3.25 -13.27
N LEU A 88 0.10 3.77 -13.43
CA LEU A 88 -0.29 4.60 -14.59
C LEU A 88 0.65 5.81 -14.71
N GLY A 89 1.28 5.97 -15.88
CA GLY A 89 1.87 7.25 -16.28
C GLY A 89 3.38 7.44 -16.10
N ILE A 90 4.22 6.40 -16.11
CA ILE A 90 5.56 6.36 -16.78
C ILE A 90 6.65 5.50 -16.08
N ILE A 91 6.60 5.11 -14.79
CA ILE A 91 7.78 4.41 -14.21
C ILE A 91 7.43 3.23 -13.29
N GLY A 92 7.55 2.03 -13.87
CA GLY A 92 7.80 0.78 -13.15
C GLY A 92 6.58 -0.11 -12.95
N THR A 93 6.72 -1.36 -13.38
CA THR A 93 5.91 -2.48 -12.92
C THR A 93 6.61 -3.09 -11.71
N ARG A 94 5.91 -3.23 -10.58
CA ARG A 94 6.40 -4.06 -9.48
C ARG A 94 5.92 -5.49 -9.66
N ILE A 95 6.84 -6.44 -9.61
CA ILE A 95 6.52 -7.86 -9.76
C ILE A 95 6.88 -8.57 -8.46
N LEU A 96 5.92 -9.30 -7.91
CA LEU A 96 6.11 -10.17 -6.76
C LEU A 96 5.89 -11.62 -7.19
N LEU A 97 6.80 -12.52 -6.81
CA LEU A 97 6.61 -13.96 -7.00
C LEU A 97 6.36 -14.63 -5.67
N PHE A 98 5.25 -15.34 -5.59
CA PHE A 98 4.91 -16.22 -4.49
C PHE A 98 5.18 -17.67 -4.89
N TYR A 99 5.84 -18.40 -4.00
CA TYR A 99 6.05 -19.83 -4.08
C TYR A 99 5.54 -20.46 -2.80
N ASP A 100 4.62 -21.41 -2.91
CA ASP A 100 4.05 -22.11 -1.75
C ASP A 100 3.42 -21.16 -0.71
N GLY A 101 2.75 -20.12 -1.20
CA GLY A 101 2.12 -19.10 -0.33
C GLY A 101 3.08 -18.13 0.35
N LYS A 102 4.36 -18.07 -0.07
CA LYS A 102 5.37 -17.19 0.49
C LYS A 102 6.02 -16.32 -0.58
N LEU A 103 6.22 -15.04 -0.28
CA LEU A 103 6.91 -14.08 -1.15
C LEU A 103 8.39 -14.45 -1.25
N ILE A 104 8.87 -14.77 -2.44
CA ILE A 104 10.26 -15.19 -2.68
C ILE A 104 11.04 -14.22 -3.57
N TYR A 105 10.36 -13.29 -4.24
CA TYR A 105 11.01 -12.34 -5.14
C TYR A 105 10.21 -11.04 -5.26
N VAL A 106 10.92 -9.92 -5.36
CA VAL A 106 10.38 -8.57 -5.59
C VAL A 106 11.26 -7.87 -6.62
N LYS A 107 10.64 -7.26 -7.65
CA LYS A 107 11.28 -6.45 -8.70
C LYS A 107 10.64 -5.07 -8.80
#